data_AF-A0A2V1BBU7-F1
#
_entry.id   AF-A0A2V1BBU7-F1
#
_cell.length_a   1.000
_cell.length_b   1.000
_cell.length_c   1.000
_cell.angle_alpha   90.00
_cell.angle_beta   90.00
_cell.angle_gamma   90.00
#
_symmetry.space_group_name_H-M   'P 1'
#
loop_
_entity.id
_entity.type
_entity.pdbx_description
1 polymer ?
#
loop_
_entity_poly.entity_id
_entity_poly.type
_entity_poly.pdbx_seq_one_letter_code
_entity_poly.pdbx_strand_id
1 'polypeptide(L)'
;MPPPIKCDPGTPSSRLPSSAAEPSSNLPSSHPIQQLEQVIMKAEDADPPGRARDLLRPIQETIKVREQHYEDCLKEKDAQVLALKLELSNAKLSAKEMDENLLAVRGELRGAKRDICILKSQAQEYEKKILELETEKLGWAEGNVGKFEQLEAARADLQSEVASLSNTVIEQKKELFDLRVKGIAQSGEIHFLKKDIEALRNDLELKREAADWLVHNGPSLQQDFHRMRDEITELKTKGAEMASLMTSSARKWKSAVAHRGNVGMERDDSGAVEQESSLIVAKSNRVVVKRRKEADLDEVILVHSLGHEKRRHVASSSLRKDTRHHDAELWVEDADPYVGIDDVDQVGFPEHRKKRMSLLQLHLANDPSLARHIPAHYLP
;
A
#
# COMPACT_ATOMS: atom_id res chain seq x y z
N MET A 1 41.31 48.54 -3.80
CA MET A 1 42.08 49.27 -2.77
C MET A 1 42.41 50.65 -3.32
N PRO A 2 41.94 51.76 -2.71
CA PRO A 2 42.41 53.09 -3.08
C PRO A 2 43.75 53.40 -2.37
N PRO A 3 44.59 54.30 -2.92
CA PRO A 3 45.92 54.57 -2.38
C PRO A 3 45.87 55.43 -1.10
N PRO A 4 46.92 55.40 -0.25
CA PRO A 4 46.98 56.16 0.98
C PRO A 4 47.27 57.63 0.67
N ILE A 5 46.44 58.52 1.20
CA ILE A 5 46.64 59.97 1.17
C ILE A 5 47.67 60.30 2.25
N LYS A 6 48.87 60.71 1.83
CA LYS A 6 49.89 61.31 2.70
C LYS A 6 49.46 62.74 3.03
N CYS A 7 49.22 63.03 4.31
CA CYS A 7 49.11 64.39 4.81
C CYS A 7 50.44 64.78 5.45
N ASP A 8 51.15 65.74 4.83
CA ASP A 8 52.30 66.42 5.43
C ASP A 8 51.84 67.41 6.52
N PRO A 9 52.54 67.51 7.66
CA PRO A 9 52.24 68.49 8.70
C PRO A 9 52.91 69.83 8.37
N GLY A 10 52.15 70.72 7.73
CA GLY A 10 52.55 72.11 7.54
C GLY A 10 52.34 72.93 8.82
N THR A 11 53.44 73.18 9.55
CA THR A 11 53.56 74.36 10.42
C THR A 11 54.30 75.41 9.61
N PRO A 12 53.83 76.68 9.55
CA PRO A 12 54.55 77.73 10.27
C PRO A 12 53.63 78.86 10.78
N SER A 13 53.88 79.35 11.99
CA SER A 13 54.55 80.65 12.22
C SER A 13 53.79 81.88 11.73
N SER A 14 53.15 82.58 12.67
CA SER A 14 53.04 84.04 12.61
C SER A 14 53.04 84.61 14.02
N ARG A 15 54.24 85.03 14.44
CA ARG A 15 54.50 85.98 15.52
C ARG A 15 53.54 87.17 15.40
N LEU A 16 52.76 87.42 16.44
CA LEU A 16 52.19 88.76 16.66
C LEU A 16 53.19 89.58 17.48
N PRO A 17 53.51 90.82 17.09
CA PRO A 17 54.38 91.68 17.88
C PRO A 17 53.63 92.16 19.12
N SER A 18 54.19 91.86 20.29
CA SER A 18 53.82 92.49 21.55
C SER A 18 54.31 93.95 21.50
N SER A 19 53.42 94.87 21.12
CA SER A 19 53.65 96.31 21.19
C SER A 19 53.35 96.79 22.60
N ALA A 20 54.36 96.75 23.46
CA ALA A 20 54.39 97.52 24.69
C ALA A 20 54.46 99.02 24.30
N ALA A 21 53.32 99.71 24.42
CA ALA A 21 53.28 101.17 24.34
C ALA A 21 53.53 101.74 25.74
N GLU A 22 54.63 102.48 25.86
CA GLU A 22 54.95 103.28 27.05
C GLU A 22 53.90 104.39 27.26
N PRO A 23 53.55 104.72 28.51
CA PRO A 23 52.65 105.83 28.80
C PRO A 23 53.43 107.14 28.69
N SER A 24 53.29 107.84 27.57
CA SER A 24 53.63 109.25 27.42
C SER A 24 52.73 110.08 28.34
N SER A 25 53.18 110.31 29.58
CA SER A 25 52.60 111.28 30.50
C SER A 25 52.87 112.71 30.00
N ASN A 26 51.88 113.59 30.22
CA ASN A 26 51.84 115.01 29.89
C ASN A 26 51.26 115.39 28.51
N LEU A 27 50.02 114.97 28.26
CA LEU A 27 49.11 115.77 27.42
C LEU A 27 48.37 116.78 28.33
N PRO A 28 48.30 118.07 27.97
CA PRO A 28 47.42 119.03 28.63
C PRO A 28 45.98 118.51 28.54
N SER A 29 45.20 118.67 29.60
CA SER A 29 43.90 118.02 29.73
C SER A 29 43.02 118.24 28.48
N SER A 30 42.74 117.15 27.76
CA SER A 30 42.11 117.16 26.43
C SER A 30 40.61 117.48 26.48
N HIS A 31 40.06 117.82 27.65
CA HIS A 31 38.63 118.11 27.79
C HIS A 31 38.34 119.56 27.40
N PRO A 32 37.48 119.81 26.39
CA PRO A 32 37.08 121.14 25.98
C PRO A 32 36.54 122.00 27.14
N ILE A 33 35.81 121.39 28.10
CA ILE A 33 35.39 122.06 29.34
C ILE A 33 36.57 122.53 30.18
N GLN A 34 37.57 121.68 30.40
CA GLN A 34 38.74 122.02 31.22
C GLN A 34 39.60 123.10 30.56
N GLN A 35 39.64 123.12 29.22
CA GLN A 35 40.28 124.20 28.45
C GLN A 35 39.49 125.52 28.53
N LEU A 36 38.15 125.46 28.46
CA LEU A 36 37.30 126.65 28.61
C LEU A 36 37.36 127.23 30.03
N GLU A 37 37.43 126.39 31.07
CA GLU A 37 37.59 126.83 32.46
C GLU A 37 38.92 127.56 32.68
N GLN A 38 40.02 127.11 32.06
CA GLN A 38 41.29 127.83 32.09
C GLN A 38 41.24 129.20 31.38
N VAL A 39 40.45 129.32 30.30
CA VAL A 39 40.24 130.60 29.61
C VAL A 39 39.37 131.55 30.44
N ILE A 40 38.32 131.04 31.09
CA ILE A 40 37.48 131.81 32.02
C ILE A 40 38.34 132.35 33.16
N MET A 41 39.17 131.50 33.80
CA MET A 41 40.07 131.95 34.88
C MET A 41 41.01 133.06 34.43
N LYS A 42 41.66 132.93 33.25
CA LYS A 42 42.56 133.97 32.73
C LYS A 42 41.84 135.28 32.34
N ALA A 43 40.58 135.21 31.94
CA ALA A 43 39.77 136.38 31.60
C ALA A 43 39.24 137.13 32.83
N GLU A 44 39.05 136.42 33.96
CA GLU A 44 38.66 137.02 35.25
C GLU A 44 39.79 137.85 35.89
N ASP A 45 41.05 137.58 35.54
CA ASP A 45 42.22 138.36 36.00
C ASP A 45 42.32 139.76 35.33
N ALA A 46 41.55 140.03 34.26
CA ALA A 46 41.72 141.20 33.38
C ALA A 46 40.51 142.17 33.31
N ASP A 47 39.33 141.80 33.80
CA ASP A 47 38.06 142.56 33.71
C ASP A 47 37.26 142.39 35.03
N PRO A 48 36.24 143.20 35.37
CA PRO A 48 35.59 143.10 36.69
C PRO A 48 34.97 141.71 36.94
N PRO A 49 35.08 141.17 38.17
CA PRO A 49 34.76 139.79 38.48
C PRO A 49 33.31 139.44 38.11
N GLY A 50 33.12 138.33 37.39
CA GLY A 50 31.81 137.78 37.01
C GLY A 50 31.36 138.01 35.56
N ARG A 51 31.85 139.06 34.88
CA ARG A 51 31.42 139.39 33.50
C ARG A 51 31.82 138.34 32.47
N ALA A 52 33.03 137.80 32.56
CA ALA A 52 33.51 136.74 31.67
C ALA A 52 32.72 135.43 31.84
N ARG A 53 32.34 135.09 33.08
CA ARG A 53 31.47 133.93 33.35
C ARG A 53 30.09 134.09 32.75
N ASP A 54 29.48 135.26 32.86
CA ASP A 54 28.14 135.49 32.30
C ASP A 54 28.14 135.44 30.76
N LEU A 55 29.17 135.98 30.12
CA LEU A 55 29.31 135.94 28.66
C LEU A 55 29.66 134.55 28.11
N LEU A 56 30.46 133.75 28.86
CA LEU A 56 30.90 132.42 28.43
C LEU A 56 29.97 131.28 28.89
N ARG A 57 29.01 131.53 29.78
CA ARG A 57 28.05 130.53 30.27
C ARG A 57 27.29 129.80 29.15
N PRO A 58 26.73 130.46 28.12
CA PRO A 58 26.03 129.76 27.03
C PRO A 58 26.95 128.82 26.26
N ILE A 59 28.23 129.18 26.09
CA ILE A 59 29.23 128.35 25.44
C ILE A 59 29.55 127.13 26.32
N GLN A 60 29.72 127.34 27.63
CA GLN A 60 29.95 126.25 28.58
C GLN A 60 28.79 125.25 28.62
N GLU A 61 27.54 125.74 28.64
CA GLU A 61 26.33 124.91 28.58
C GLU A 61 26.26 124.12 27.27
N THR A 62 26.57 124.75 26.13
CA THR A 62 26.59 124.08 24.82
C THR A 62 27.67 123.01 24.72
N ILE A 63 28.85 123.22 25.34
CA ILE A 63 29.89 122.20 25.42
C ILE A 63 29.41 121.03 26.30
N LYS A 64 28.84 121.29 27.48
CA LYS A 64 28.31 120.24 28.37
C LYS A 64 27.28 119.35 27.67
N VAL A 65 26.32 119.95 26.95
CA VAL A 65 25.30 119.19 26.21
C VAL A 65 25.92 118.32 25.12
N ARG A 66 26.91 118.84 24.38
CA ARG A 66 27.60 118.05 23.34
C ARG A 66 28.43 116.92 23.94
N GLU A 67 29.15 117.17 25.03
CA GLU A 67 29.90 116.13 25.74
C GLU A 67 28.98 115.05 26.27
N GLN A 68 27.86 115.42 26.90
CA GLN A 68 26.84 114.46 27.33
C GLN A 68 26.27 113.65 26.15
N HIS A 69 25.95 114.30 25.03
CA HIS A 69 25.49 113.63 23.82
C HIS A 69 26.53 112.64 23.29
N TYR A 70 27.82 113.01 23.27
CA TYR A 70 28.88 112.10 22.87
C TYR A 70 29.05 110.94 23.85
N GLU A 71 28.96 111.17 25.15
CA GLU A 71 28.96 110.09 26.15
C GLU A 71 27.79 109.13 25.94
N ASP A 72 26.60 109.64 25.68
CA ASP A 72 25.40 108.83 25.46
C ASP A 72 25.51 108.05 24.14
N CYS A 73 26.02 108.67 23.07
CA CYS A 73 26.34 107.99 21.82
C CYS A 73 27.42 106.91 22.01
N LEU A 74 28.46 107.18 22.81
CA LEU A 74 29.48 106.18 23.13
C LEU A 74 28.90 105.01 23.91
N LYS A 75 28.08 105.27 24.93
CA LYS A 75 27.36 104.23 25.70
C LYS A 75 26.44 103.41 24.81
N GLU A 76 25.72 104.05 23.88
CA GLU A 76 24.87 103.36 22.92
C GLU A 76 25.69 102.46 21.97
N LYS A 77 26.82 102.97 21.46
CA LYS A 77 27.74 102.18 20.61
C LYS A 77 28.36 101.03 21.38
N ASP A 78 28.75 101.23 22.64
CA ASP A 78 29.24 100.16 23.51
C ASP A 78 28.17 99.11 23.77
N ALA A 79 26.92 99.51 23.99
CA ALA A 79 25.79 98.60 24.13
C ALA A 79 25.56 97.79 22.83
N GLN A 80 25.60 98.43 21.67
CA GLN A 80 25.51 97.76 20.36
C GLN A 80 26.65 96.75 20.17
N VAL A 81 27.88 97.10 20.55
CA VAL A 81 29.05 96.20 20.48
C VAL A 81 28.87 95.00 21.42
N LEU A 82 28.33 95.20 22.62
CA LEU A 82 28.06 94.10 23.56
C LEU A 82 26.95 93.16 23.03
N ALA A 83 25.88 93.70 22.46
CA ALA A 83 24.81 92.91 21.83
C ALA A 83 25.36 92.05 20.69
N LEU A 84 26.14 92.64 19.77
CA LEU A 84 26.77 91.91 18.67
C LEU A 84 27.76 90.83 19.15
N LYS A 85 28.50 91.09 20.24
CA LYS A 85 29.38 90.08 20.86
C LYS A 85 28.58 88.90 21.40
N LEU A 86 27.43 89.14 22.03
CA LEU A 86 26.54 88.08 22.52
C LEU A 86 25.95 87.27 21.36
N GLU A 87 25.41 87.93 20.34
CA GLU A 87 24.90 87.27 19.13
C GLU A 87 25.97 86.41 18.45
N LEU A 88 27.19 86.94 18.30
CA LEU A 88 28.32 86.20 17.74
C LEU A 88 28.68 84.98 18.61
N SER A 89 28.61 85.10 19.94
CA SER A 89 28.86 83.99 20.86
C SER A 89 27.80 82.90 20.74
N ASN A 90 26.52 83.29 20.61
CA ASN A 90 25.40 82.37 20.40
C ASN A 90 25.50 81.66 19.04
N ALA A 91 25.81 82.40 17.98
CA ALA A 91 26.04 81.83 16.65
C ALA A 91 27.20 80.83 16.64
N LYS A 92 28.29 81.11 17.39
CA LYS A 92 29.41 80.16 17.56
C LYS A 92 29.01 78.89 18.30
N LEU A 93 28.16 78.99 19.32
CA LEU A 93 27.66 77.81 20.04
C LEU A 93 26.73 76.98 19.14
N SER A 94 25.80 77.62 18.43
CA SER A 94 24.92 76.96 17.48
C SER A 94 25.69 76.27 16.34
N ALA A 95 26.75 76.90 15.81
CA ALA A 95 27.62 76.28 14.82
C ALA A 95 28.30 75.02 15.34
N LYS A 96 28.80 75.04 16.59
CA LYS A 96 29.40 73.85 17.23
C LYS A 96 28.39 72.72 17.41
N GLU A 97 27.17 73.04 17.85
CA GLU A 97 26.08 72.06 17.99
C GLU A 97 25.73 71.43 16.64
N MET A 98 25.66 72.22 15.57
CA MET A 98 25.45 71.69 14.22
C MET A 98 26.59 70.77 13.76
N ASP A 99 27.85 71.12 14.05
CA ASP A 99 29.01 70.26 13.72
C ASP A 99 28.95 68.92 14.46
N GLU A 100 28.58 68.93 15.75
CA GLU A 100 28.39 67.71 16.54
C GLU A 100 27.25 66.85 15.98
N ASN A 101 26.11 67.46 15.63
CA ASN A 101 24.98 66.78 15.00
C ASN A 101 25.36 66.18 13.63
N LEU A 102 26.14 66.91 12.81
CA LEU A 102 26.64 66.40 11.53
C LEU A 102 27.56 65.19 11.72
N LEU A 103 28.40 65.18 12.75
CA LEU A 103 29.24 64.03 13.08
C LEU A 103 28.40 62.82 13.52
N ALA A 104 27.36 63.04 14.32
CA ALA A 104 26.43 62.00 14.75
C ALA A 104 25.69 61.36 13.55
N VAL A 105 25.07 62.18 12.69
CA VAL A 105 24.37 61.73 11.47
C VAL A 105 25.32 60.96 10.55
N ARG A 106 26.58 61.41 10.41
CA ARG A 106 27.59 60.69 9.63
C ARG A 106 27.92 59.31 10.22
N GLY A 107 27.88 59.19 11.55
CA GLY A 107 28.02 57.93 12.28
C GLY A 107 26.88 56.97 11.96
N GLU A 108 25.64 57.43 12.07
CA GLU A 108 24.43 56.66 11.75
C GLU A 108 24.41 56.21 10.29
N LEU A 109 24.77 57.09 9.36
CA LEU A 109 24.85 56.76 7.94
C LEU A 109 25.87 55.63 7.66
N ARG A 110 27.01 55.62 8.38
CA ARG A 110 27.97 54.50 8.31
C ARG A 110 27.42 53.22 8.93
N GLY A 111 26.58 53.32 9.96
CA GLY A 111 25.83 52.19 10.52
C GLY A 111 24.89 51.59 9.48
N ALA A 112 23.95 52.39 8.99
CA ALA A 112 22.98 51.99 7.98
C ALA A 112 23.64 51.39 6.73
N LYS A 113 24.76 51.94 6.26
CA LYS A 113 25.51 51.39 5.12
C LYS A 113 26.02 49.98 5.39
N ARG A 114 26.51 49.69 6.62
CA ARG A 114 26.95 48.34 7.00
C ARG A 114 25.78 47.37 7.06
N ASP A 115 24.66 47.81 7.64
CA ASP A 115 23.45 46.97 7.75
C ASP A 115 22.90 46.61 6.37
N ILE A 116 22.87 47.57 5.42
CA ILE A 116 22.51 47.31 4.02
C ILE A 116 23.43 46.26 3.39
N CYS A 117 24.73 46.31 3.64
CA CYS A 117 25.66 45.29 3.12
C CYS A 117 25.40 43.90 3.70
N ILE A 118 25.08 43.80 4.99
CA ILE A 118 24.73 42.54 5.66
C ILE A 118 23.44 41.98 5.07
N LEU A 119 22.38 42.80 5.01
CA LEU A 119 21.08 42.40 4.46
C LEU A 119 21.18 41.95 3.00
N LYS A 120 22.00 42.63 2.18
CA LYS A 120 22.24 42.23 0.80
C LYS A 120 22.90 40.85 0.71
N SER A 121 23.84 40.55 1.60
CA SER A 121 24.52 39.25 1.64
C SER A 121 23.55 38.14 2.08
N GLN A 122 22.73 38.40 3.10
CA GLN A 122 21.69 37.48 3.56
C GLN A 122 20.64 37.21 2.46
N ALA A 123 20.20 38.24 1.74
CA ALA A 123 19.27 38.09 0.63
C ALA A 123 19.82 37.14 -0.47
N GLN A 124 21.10 37.27 -0.80
CA GLN A 124 21.76 36.37 -1.76
C GLN A 124 21.88 34.93 -1.26
N GLU A 125 22.08 34.74 0.05
CA GLU A 125 22.12 33.40 0.65
C GLU A 125 20.74 32.75 0.63
N TYR A 126 19.68 33.49 0.96
CA TYR A 126 18.31 33.00 0.86
C TYR A 126 17.91 32.67 -0.58
N GLU A 127 18.33 33.48 -1.56
CA GLU A 127 18.08 33.20 -2.98
C GLU A 127 18.73 31.87 -3.41
N LYS A 128 19.98 31.62 -2.99
CA LYS A 128 20.63 30.31 -3.21
C LYS A 128 19.88 29.17 -2.55
N LYS A 129 19.45 29.35 -1.30
CA LYS A 129 18.70 28.32 -0.56
C LYS A 129 17.37 27.99 -1.22
N ILE A 130 16.67 29.00 -1.74
CA ILE A 130 15.42 28.82 -2.49
C ILE A 130 15.70 27.96 -3.74
N LEU A 131 16.73 28.28 -4.52
CA LEU A 131 17.09 27.50 -5.71
C LEU A 131 17.44 26.04 -5.36
N GLU A 132 18.23 25.81 -4.29
CA GLU A 132 18.52 24.45 -3.82
C GLU A 132 17.23 23.67 -3.50
N LEU A 133 16.31 24.28 -2.74
CA LEU A 133 15.04 23.65 -2.38
C LEU A 133 14.14 23.38 -3.60
N GLU A 134 14.14 24.26 -4.59
CA GLU A 134 13.42 24.04 -5.84
C GLU A 134 13.99 22.86 -6.64
N THR A 135 15.32 22.74 -6.70
CA THR A 135 15.98 21.59 -7.35
C THR A 135 15.72 20.28 -6.61
N GLU A 136 15.73 20.30 -5.27
CA GLU A 136 15.42 19.13 -4.46
C GLU A 136 13.97 18.69 -4.65
N LYS A 137 13.03 19.65 -4.64
CA LYS A 137 11.61 19.40 -4.91
C LYS A 137 11.38 18.76 -6.27
N LEU A 138 12.07 19.23 -7.31
CA LEU A 138 12.00 18.63 -8.65
C LEU A 138 12.59 17.21 -8.65
N GLY A 139 13.72 16.99 -8.00
CA GLY A 139 14.32 15.66 -7.85
C GLY A 139 13.41 14.67 -7.13
N TRP A 140 12.72 15.11 -6.07
CA TRP A 140 11.72 14.30 -5.38
C TRP A 140 10.51 14.00 -6.27
N ALA A 141 10.02 14.97 -7.04
CA ALA A 141 8.90 14.75 -7.95
C ALA A 141 9.25 13.74 -9.05
N GLU A 142 10.38 13.93 -9.74
CA GLU A 142 10.83 13.03 -10.82
C GLU A 142 11.16 11.63 -10.30
N GLY A 143 11.91 11.54 -9.19
CA GLY A 143 12.31 10.27 -8.60
C GLY A 143 11.14 9.46 -8.03
N ASN A 144 10.12 10.13 -7.46
CA ASN A 144 8.97 9.45 -6.88
C ASN A 144 7.91 9.07 -7.92
N VAL A 145 7.72 9.87 -8.98
CA VAL A 145 6.78 9.51 -10.06
C VAL A 145 7.21 8.22 -10.73
N GLY A 146 8.49 8.09 -11.10
CA GLY A 146 9.00 6.85 -11.71
C GLY A 146 8.90 5.63 -10.79
N LYS A 147 9.17 5.79 -9.49
CA LYS A 147 8.99 4.71 -8.50
C LYS A 147 7.52 4.32 -8.32
N PHE A 148 6.61 5.29 -8.33
CA PHE A 148 5.19 5.02 -8.22
C PHE A 148 4.67 4.23 -9.42
N GLU A 149 5.02 4.64 -10.64
CA GLU A 149 4.67 3.90 -11.87
C GLU A 149 5.22 2.47 -11.86
N GLN A 150 6.48 2.27 -11.40
CA GLN A 150 7.08 0.94 -11.26
C GLN A 150 6.32 0.07 -10.24
N LEU A 151 5.95 0.64 -9.10
CA LEU A 151 5.18 -0.07 -8.07
C LEU A 151 3.77 -0.40 -8.55
N GLU A 152 3.14 0.50 -9.32
CA GLU A 152 1.82 0.27 -9.90
C GLU A 152 1.84 -0.84 -10.95
N ALA A 153 2.87 -0.87 -11.81
CA ALA A 153 3.10 -1.96 -12.75
C ALA A 153 3.35 -3.30 -12.03
N ALA A 154 4.23 -3.33 -11.03
CA ALA A 154 4.52 -4.53 -10.24
C ALA A 154 3.26 -5.04 -9.50
N ARG A 155 2.42 -4.13 -9.00
CA ARG A 155 1.13 -4.49 -8.38
C ARG A 155 0.19 -5.13 -9.40
N ALA A 156 0.10 -4.59 -10.63
CA ALA A 156 -0.74 -5.15 -11.68
C ALA A 156 -0.27 -6.56 -12.07
N ASP A 157 1.04 -6.76 -12.20
CA ASP A 157 1.64 -8.06 -12.49
C ASP A 157 1.30 -9.09 -11.41
N LEU A 158 1.53 -8.74 -10.13
CA LEU A 158 1.18 -9.62 -8.99
C LEU A 158 -0.31 -9.94 -8.94
N GLN A 159 -1.17 -8.98 -9.23
CA GLN A 159 -2.62 -9.20 -9.27
C GLN A 159 -3.01 -10.19 -10.39
N SER A 160 -2.34 -10.14 -11.54
CA SER A 160 -2.53 -11.09 -12.63
C SER A 160 -2.07 -12.51 -12.25
N GLU A 161 -0.95 -12.62 -11.54
CA GLU A 161 -0.40 -13.89 -11.06
C GLU A 161 -1.33 -14.53 -10.02
N VAL A 162 -1.82 -13.74 -9.06
CA VAL A 162 -2.80 -14.19 -8.07
C VAL A 162 -4.09 -14.70 -8.74
N ALA A 163 -4.59 -14.00 -9.77
CA ALA A 163 -5.76 -14.44 -10.52
C ALA A 163 -5.51 -15.76 -11.26
N SER A 164 -4.32 -15.92 -11.87
CA SER A 164 -3.91 -17.16 -12.53
C SER A 164 -3.85 -18.34 -11.55
N LEU A 165 -3.16 -18.16 -10.43
CA LEU A 165 -3.04 -19.18 -9.37
C LEU A 165 -4.40 -19.56 -8.79
N SER A 166 -5.29 -18.58 -8.58
CA SER A 166 -6.65 -18.84 -8.12
C SER A 166 -7.42 -19.77 -9.07
N ASN A 167 -7.33 -19.52 -10.39
CA ASN A 167 -7.94 -20.37 -11.40
C ASN A 167 -7.34 -21.79 -11.40
N THR A 168 -6.01 -21.91 -11.26
CA THR A 168 -5.35 -23.22 -11.15
C THR A 168 -5.84 -24.00 -9.93
N VAL A 169 -5.99 -23.35 -8.78
CA VAL A 169 -6.51 -23.99 -7.55
C VAL A 169 -7.95 -24.45 -7.73
N ILE A 170 -8.79 -23.65 -8.39
CA ILE A 170 -10.18 -24.03 -8.70
C ILE A 170 -10.20 -25.29 -9.57
N GLU A 171 -9.37 -25.37 -10.59
CA GLU A 171 -9.34 -26.52 -11.50
C GLU A 171 -8.82 -27.78 -10.81
N GLN A 172 -7.73 -27.67 -10.03
CA GLN A 172 -7.23 -28.78 -9.21
C GLN A 172 -8.28 -29.30 -8.24
N LYS A 173 -9.10 -28.41 -7.66
CA LYS A 173 -10.18 -28.81 -6.76
C LYS A 173 -11.26 -29.63 -7.47
N LYS A 174 -11.58 -29.31 -8.74
CA LYS A 174 -12.50 -30.11 -9.56
C LYS A 174 -11.89 -31.47 -9.90
N GLU A 175 -10.64 -31.51 -10.34
CA GLU A 175 -9.95 -32.76 -10.66
C GLU A 175 -9.89 -33.71 -9.45
N LEU A 176 -9.59 -33.18 -8.25
CA LEU A 176 -9.61 -33.96 -7.01
C LEU A 176 -11.00 -34.48 -6.65
N PHE A 177 -12.04 -33.69 -6.89
CA PHE A 177 -13.42 -34.13 -6.68
C PHE A 177 -13.77 -35.29 -7.64
N ASP A 178 -13.46 -35.16 -8.92
CA ASP A 178 -13.72 -36.19 -9.92
C ASP A 178 -12.96 -37.49 -9.63
N LEU A 179 -11.68 -37.38 -9.23
CA LEU A 179 -10.88 -38.52 -8.80
C LEU A 179 -11.50 -39.21 -7.57
N ARG A 180 -12.01 -38.44 -6.61
CA ARG A 180 -12.68 -38.99 -5.43
C ARG A 180 -13.95 -39.75 -5.82
N VAL A 181 -14.78 -39.20 -6.71
CA VAL A 181 -15.99 -39.86 -7.21
C VAL A 181 -15.64 -41.15 -7.94
N LYS A 182 -14.65 -41.13 -8.84
CA LYS A 182 -14.16 -42.32 -9.54
C LYS A 182 -13.65 -43.39 -8.56
N GLY A 183 -12.89 -43.01 -7.54
CA GLY A 183 -12.40 -43.92 -6.52
C GLY A 183 -13.54 -44.60 -5.72
N ILE A 184 -14.59 -43.85 -5.38
CA ILE A 184 -15.78 -44.42 -4.71
C ILE A 184 -16.49 -45.41 -5.63
N ALA A 185 -16.69 -45.06 -6.90
CA ALA A 185 -17.34 -45.94 -7.87
C ALA A 185 -16.57 -47.26 -8.06
N GLN A 186 -15.25 -47.17 -8.26
CA GLN A 186 -14.36 -48.34 -8.37
C GLN A 186 -14.38 -49.20 -7.09
N SER A 187 -14.39 -48.58 -5.92
CA SER A 187 -14.52 -49.32 -4.65
C SER A 187 -15.86 -50.07 -4.56
N GLY A 188 -16.94 -49.48 -5.07
CA GLY A 188 -18.25 -50.12 -5.15
C GLY A 188 -18.25 -51.32 -6.10
N GLU A 189 -17.68 -51.15 -7.29
CA GLU A 189 -17.53 -52.23 -8.28
C GLU A 189 -16.71 -53.41 -7.73
N ILE A 190 -15.58 -53.13 -7.08
CA ILE A 190 -14.76 -54.16 -6.40
C ILE A 190 -15.59 -54.91 -5.34
N HIS A 191 -16.43 -54.22 -4.58
CA HIS A 191 -17.28 -54.86 -3.58
C HIS A 191 -18.34 -55.78 -4.22
N PHE A 192 -18.97 -55.39 -5.33
CA PHE A 192 -19.90 -56.25 -6.06
C PHE A 192 -19.19 -57.47 -6.67
N LEU A 193 -18.04 -57.27 -7.33
CA LEU A 193 -17.24 -58.36 -7.87
C LEU A 193 -16.81 -59.36 -6.80
N LYS A 194 -16.44 -58.89 -5.59
CA LYS A 194 -16.14 -59.79 -4.46
C LYS A 194 -17.35 -60.65 -4.06
N LYS A 195 -18.55 -60.07 -4.05
CA LYS A 195 -19.79 -60.84 -3.76
C LYS A 195 -20.09 -61.85 -4.84
N ASP A 196 -19.91 -61.49 -6.11
CA ASP A 196 -20.13 -62.39 -7.24
C ASP A 196 -19.14 -63.57 -7.22
N ILE A 197 -17.86 -63.31 -6.89
CA ILE A 197 -16.85 -64.35 -6.71
C ILE A 197 -17.26 -65.31 -5.58
N GLU A 198 -17.73 -64.79 -4.45
CA GLU A 198 -18.18 -65.62 -3.31
C GLU A 198 -19.41 -66.46 -3.68
N ALA A 199 -20.37 -65.88 -4.41
CA ALA A 199 -21.55 -66.59 -4.89
C ALA A 199 -21.18 -67.73 -5.86
N LEU A 200 -20.27 -67.46 -6.82
CA LEU A 200 -19.76 -68.46 -7.76
C LEU A 200 -18.98 -69.56 -7.04
N ARG A 201 -18.21 -69.22 -6.00
CA ARG A 201 -17.49 -70.19 -5.18
C ARG A 201 -18.45 -71.16 -4.48
N ASN A 202 -19.54 -70.64 -3.90
CA ASN A 202 -20.57 -71.46 -3.27
C ASN A 202 -21.32 -72.35 -4.27
N ASP A 203 -21.66 -71.84 -5.45
CA ASP A 203 -22.28 -72.65 -6.53
C ASP A 203 -21.34 -73.77 -7.01
N LEU A 204 -20.04 -73.48 -7.12
CA LEU A 204 -19.03 -74.46 -7.51
C LEU A 204 -18.90 -75.55 -6.44
N GLU A 205 -18.89 -75.20 -5.15
CA GLU A 205 -18.85 -76.17 -4.06
C GLU A 205 -20.09 -77.08 -4.07
N LEU A 206 -21.29 -76.51 -4.22
CA LEU A 206 -22.53 -77.30 -4.31
C LEU A 206 -22.51 -78.27 -5.51
N LYS A 207 -22.02 -77.82 -6.67
CA LYS A 207 -21.86 -78.67 -7.85
C LYS A 207 -20.83 -79.76 -7.63
N ARG A 208 -19.76 -79.47 -6.88
CA ARG A 208 -18.73 -80.46 -6.51
C ARG A 208 -19.31 -81.51 -5.59
N GLU A 209 -20.04 -81.13 -4.54
CA GLU A 209 -20.74 -82.05 -3.64
C GLU A 209 -21.75 -82.92 -4.40
N ALA A 210 -22.51 -82.34 -5.34
CA ALA A 210 -23.44 -83.09 -6.18
C ALA A 210 -22.73 -84.09 -7.09
N ALA A 211 -21.59 -83.71 -7.68
CA ALA A 211 -20.77 -84.62 -8.47
C ALA A 211 -20.17 -85.75 -7.62
N ASP A 212 -19.65 -85.44 -6.43
CA ASP A 212 -19.14 -86.42 -5.48
C ASP A 212 -20.25 -87.40 -5.04
N TRP A 213 -21.45 -86.90 -4.76
CA TRP A 213 -22.61 -87.76 -4.47
C TRP A 213 -22.95 -88.70 -5.63
N LEU A 214 -22.94 -88.20 -6.88
CA LEU A 214 -23.17 -89.01 -8.07
C LEU A 214 -22.07 -90.07 -8.28
N VAL A 215 -20.81 -89.74 -7.99
CA VAL A 215 -19.70 -90.70 -8.06
C VAL A 215 -19.88 -91.83 -7.04
N HIS A 216 -20.31 -91.51 -5.81
CA HIS A 216 -20.50 -92.51 -4.76
C HIS A 216 -21.78 -93.36 -4.95
N ASN A 217 -22.88 -92.76 -5.39
CA ASN A 217 -24.17 -93.44 -5.50
C ASN A 217 -24.46 -93.98 -6.90
N GLY A 218 -23.83 -93.43 -7.94
CA GLY A 218 -24.02 -93.81 -9.34
C GLY A 218 -23.83 -95.30 -9.61
N PRO A 219 -22.77 -95.96 -9.11
CA PRO A 219 -22.58 -97.40 -9.27
C PRO A 219 -23.72 -98.22 -8.66
N SER A 220 -24.21 -97.82 -7.47
CA SER A 220 -25.34 -98.49 -6.81
C SER A 220 -26.62 -98.32 -7.64
N LEU A 221 -26.92 -97.10 -8.10
CA LEU A 221 -28.08 -96.86 -8.97
C LEU A 221 -27.98 -97.65 -10.29
N GLN A 222 -26.78 -97.74 -10.87
CA GLN A 222 -26.54 -98.51 -12.08
C GLN A 222 -26.76 -100.00 -11.82
N GLN A 223 -26.30 -100.51 -10.68
CA GLN A 223 -26.52 -101.90 -10.26
C GLN A 223 -28.01 -102.19 -10.03
N ASP A 224 -28.73 -101.29 -9.36
CA ASP A 224 -30.18 -101.40 -9.18
C ASP A 224 -30.91 -101.41 -10.53
N PHE A 225 -30.46 -100.59 -11.49
CA PHE A 225 -31.01 -100.59 -12.85
C PHE A 225 -30.74 -101.91 -13.58
N HIS A 226 -29.52 -102.46 -13.49
CA HIS A 226 -29.19 -103.77 -14.05
C HIS A 226 -30.04 -104.87 -13.42
N ARG A 227 -30.19 -104.86 -12.10
CA ARG A 227 -31.02 -105.81 -11.37
C ARG A 227 -32.48 -105.75 -11.82
N MET A 228 -33.07 -104.55 -11.88
CA MET A 228 -34.44 -104.37 -12.39
C MET A 228 -34.57 -104.87 -13.83
N ARG A 229 -33.57 -104.59 -14.68
CA ARG A 229 -33.57 -105.09 -16.06
C ARG A 229 -33.56 -106.62 -16.10
N ASP A 230 -32.73 -107.26 -15.29
CA ASP A 230 -32.63 -108.71 -15.21
C ASP A 230 -33.95 -109.32 -14.71
N GLU A 231 -34.53 -108.75 -13.65
CA GLU A 231 -35.85 -109.14 -13.12
C GLU A 231 -36.95 -109.01 -14.21
N ILE A 232 -36.96 -107.92 -15.00
CA ILE A 232 -37.89 -107.76 -16.12
C ILE A 232 -37.66 -108.85 -17.18
N THR A 233 -36.41 -109.19 -17.50
CA THR A 233 -36.13 -110.25 -18.47
C THR A 233 -36.57 -111.63 -17.97
N GLU A 234 -36.36 -111.93 -16.70
CA GLU A 234 -36.81 -113.17 -16.07
C GLU A 234 -38.35 -113.25 -16.03
N LEU A 235 -39.03 -112.15 -15.71
CA LEU A 235 -40.49 -112.11 -15.78
C LEU A 235 -41.01 -112.33 -17.20
N LYS A 236 -40.30 -111.81 -18.21
CA LYS A 236 -40.63 -112.05 -19.62
C LYS A 236 -40.41 -113.52 -20.02
N THR A 237 -39.32 -114.16 -19.59
CA THR A 237 -39.08 -115.58 -19.89
C THR A 237 -40.10 -116.46 -19.19
N LYS A 238 -40.38 -116.24 -17.90
CA LYS A 238 -41.46 -116.92 -17.17
C LYS A 238 -42.82 -116.72 -17.84
N GLY A 239 -43.10 -115.50 -18.30
CA GLY A 239 -44.29 -115.19 -19.08
C GLY A 239 -44.35 -115.97 -20.40
N ALA A 240 -43.24 -116.08 -21.12
CA ALA A 240 -43.13 -116.83 -22.36
C ALA A 240 -43.22 -118.36 -22.14
N GLU A 241 -42.60 -118.88 -21.09
CA GLU A 241 -42.73 -120.28 -20.67
C GLU A 241 -44.17 -120.61 -20.30
N MET A 242 -44.82 -119.75 -19.53
CA MET A 242 -46.22 -119.90 -19.17
C MET A 242 -47.12 -119.82 -20.42
N ALA A 243 -46.84 -118.91 -21.35
CA ALA A 243 -47.53 -118.87 -22.65
C ALA A 243 -47.29 -120.14 -23.49
N SER A 244 -46.09 -120.71 -23.46
CA SER A 244 -45.75 -121.99 -24.12
C SER A 244 -46.45 -123.18 -23.46
N LEU A 245 -46.51 -123.21 -22.12
CA LEU A 245 -47.28 -124.17 -21.34
C LEU A 245 -48.77 -124.05 -21.63
N MET A 246 -49.31 -122.84 -21.70
CA MET A 246 -50.71 -122.59 -22.06
C MET A 246 -50.99 -122.98 -23.50
N THR A 247 -50.11 -122.67 -24.46
CA THR A 247 -50.30 -123.07 -25.87
C THR A 247 -50.12 -124.57 -26.07
N SER A 248 -49.16 -125.22 -25.41
CA SER A 248 -49.02 -126.68 -25.44
C SER A 248 -50.17 -127.38 -24.71
N SER A 249 -50.66 -126.84 -23.59
CA SER A 249 -51.85 -127.32 -22.91
C SER A 249 -53.09 -127.09 -23.73
N ALA A 250 -53.24 -125.95 -24.41
CA ALA A 250 -54.32 -125.69 -25.36
C ALA A 250 -54.23 -126.59 -26.60
N ARG A 251 -53.03 -126.93 -27.09
CA ARG A 251 -52.84 -127.96 -28.14
C ARG A 251 -53.20 -129.35 -27.64
N LYS A 252 -52.82 -129.72 -26.41
CA LYS A 252 -53.23 -130.97 -25.76
C LYS A 252 -54.73 -131.01 -25.51
N TRP A 253 -55.35 -129.88 -25.14
CA TRP A 253 -56.79 -129.75 -24.96
C TRP A 253 -57.50 -129.81 -26.31
N LYS A 254 -57.03 -129.12 -27.35
CA LYS A 254 -57.50 -129.31 -28.73
C LYS A 254 -57.35 -130.76 -29.20
N SER A 255 -56.25 -131.44 -28.87
CA SER A 255 -56.06 -132.87 -29.20
C SER A 255 -56.97 -133.79 -28.38
N ALA A 256 -57.22 -133.47 -27.11
CA ALA A 256 -58.11 -134.22 -26.22
C ALA A 256 -59.59 -133.99 -26.56
N VAL A 257 -59.96 -132.79 -27.00
CA VAL A 257 -61.27 -132.45 -27.57
C VAL A 257 -61.44 -133.12 -28.93
N ALA A 258 -60.40 -133.18 -29.77
CA ALA A 258 -60.42 -133.95 -31.01
C ALA A 258 -60.58 -135.47 -30.78
N HIS A 259 -60.17 -135.99 -29.62
CA HIS A 259 -60.41 -137.38 -29.21
C HIS A 259 -61.72 -137.61 -28.44
N ARG A 260 -62.47 -136.56 -28.09
CA ARG A 260 -63.74 -136.65 -27.34
C ARG A 260 -64.91 -135.96 -28.06
N GLY A 261 -64.84 -135.95 -29.39
CA GLY A 261 -65.86 -135.37 -30.25
C GLY A 261 -65.69 -135.80 -31.71
N ASN A 262 -65.96 -137.07 -32.00
CA ASN A 262 -66.20 -137.55 -33.37
C ASN A 262 -67.71 -137.56 -33.64
N VAL A 263 -68.27 -136.39 -33.97
CA VAL A 263 -69.57 -136.21 -34.65
C VAL A 263 -69.44 -135.01 -35.59
N GLY A 264 -69.95 -135.18 -36.81
CA GLY A 264 -69.65 -134.38 -38.01
C GLY A 264 -70.39 -133.03 -38.19
N MET A 265 -70.30 -132.55 -39.45
CA MET A 265 -70.87 -131.34 -40.10
C MET A 265 -69.99 -130.07 -40.09
N GLU A 266 -69.33 -129.76 -41.21
CA GLU A 266 -69.75 -128.84 -42.33
C GLU A 266 -69.47 -127.35 -41.99
N ARG A 267 -68.40 -126.73 -42.48
CA ARG A 267 -68.24 -125.91 -43.73
C ARG A 267 -69.32 -124.84 -43.95
N ASP A 268 -68.93 -123.57 -43.74
CA ASP A 268 -68.97 -122.42 -44.68
C ASP A 268 -68.15 -121.27 -44.04
N ASP A 269 -66.97 -120.90 -44.54
CA ASP A 269 -66.66 -119.96 -45.64
C ASP A 269 -67.05 -118.48 -45.41
N SER A 270 -66.05 -117.70 -44.96
CA SER A 270 -65.70 -116.32 -45.36
C SER A 270 -64.81 -115.71 -44.27
N GLY A 271 -63.62 -115.14 -44.49
CA GLY A 271 -62.90 -114.83 -45.71
C GLY A 271 -62.09 -113.56 -45.43
N ALA A 272 -60.75 -113.69 -45.42
CA ALA A 272 -59.72 -112.69 -45.75
C ALA A 272 -59.69 -111.37 -44.92
N VAL A 273 -58.56 -110.70 -44.65
CA VAL A 273 -57.35 -110.45 -45.45
C VAL A 273 -56.19 -110.17 -44.48
N GLU A 274 -55.05 -110.83 -44.70
CA GLU A 274 -53.73 -110.38 -44.25
C GLU A 274 -53.40 -109.03 -44.88
N GLN A 275 -52.87 -108.08 -44.11
CA GLN A 275 -51.90 -107.17 -44.68
C GLN A 275 -50.87 -106.72 -43.64
N GLU A 276 -49.67 -107.28 -43.81
CA GLU A 276 -48.42 -106.63 -43.47
C GLU A 276 -48.44 -105.17 -43.95
N SER A 277 -47.91 -104.26 -43.13
CA SER A 277 -47.00 -103.20 -43.59
C SER A 277 -46.48 -102.40 -42.39
N SER A 278 -45.20 -102.55 -42.16
CA SER A 278 -44.27 -101.48 -41.78
C SER A 278 -44.77 -100.07 -42.11
N LEU A 279 -44.64 -99.10 -41.19
CA LEU A 279 -43.89 -97.87 -41.46
C LEU A 279 -43.74 -96.97 -40.22
N ILE A 280 -42.52 -96.44 -40.16
CA ILE A 280 -41.99 -95.30 -39.44
C ILE A 280 -42.96 -94.08 -39.50
N VAL A 281 -43.04 -93.28 -38.42
CA VAL A 281 -42.90 -91.79 -38.39
C VAL A 281 -43.59 -91.18 -37.15
N ALA A 282 -42.74 -90.49 -36.38
CA ALA A 282 -42.91 -89.34 -35.47
C ALA A 282 -44.33 -88.84 -35.05
N LYS A 283 -44.44 -88.51 -33.76
CA LYS A 283 -45.03 -87.28 -33.19
C LYS A 283 -44.70 -87.24 -31.68
N SER A 284 -43.89 -86.32 -31.21
CA SER A 284 -44.22 -84.91 -30.92
C SER A 284 -45.22 -84.75 -29.77
N ASN A 285 -44.70 -84.40 -28.60
CA ASN A 285 -45.35 -83.63 -27.51
C ASN A 285 -44.19 -82.94 -26.78
N ARG A 286 -43.73 -81.74 -27.16
CA ARG A 286 -44.34 -80.41 -26.99
C ARG A 286 -44.79 -80.15 -25.55
N VAL A 287 -43.81 -79.93 -24.66
CA VAL A 287 -44.02 -79.20 -23.41
C VAL A 287 -43.76 -77.71 -23.67
N VAL A 288 -44.74 -76.93 -23.23
CA VAL A 288 -44.94 -75.50 -23.44
C VAL A 288 -43.90 -74.69 -22.66
N VAL A 289 -42.94 -74.09 -23.35
CA VAL A 289 -42.16 -72.96 -22.81
C VAL A 289 -42.91 -71.68 -23.15
N LYS A 290 -43.44 -71.04 -22.10
CA LYS A 290 -44.20 -69.81 -22.15
C LYS A 290 -43.23 -68.66 -22.44
N ARG A 291 -43.30 -68.09 -23.65
CA ARG A 291 -42.67 -66.83 -24.03
C ARG A 291 -43.08 -65.73 -23.04
N ARG A 292 -42.11 -65.11 -22.36
CA ARG A 292 -42.23 -63.73 -21.86
C ARG A 292 -41.47 -62.83 -22.83
N LYS A 293 -42.13 -61.71 -23.14
CA LYS A 293 -41.81 -60.73 -24.17
C LYS A 293 -40.47 -60.04 -23.92
N GLU A 294 -39.61 -60.03 -24.94
CA GLU A 294 -38.72 -58.91 -25.23
C GLU A 294 -39.56 -57.67 -25.50
N ALA A 295 -39.18 -56.56 -24.87
CA ALA A 295 -39.43 -55.22 -25.34
C ALA A 295 -38.05 -54.65 -25.65
N ASP A 296 -37.76 -54.49 -26.94
CA ASP A 296 -36.70 -53.64 -27.44
C ASP A 296 -36.99 -52.19 -27.03
N LEU A 297 -36.01 -51.57 -26.39
CA LEU A 297 -35.83 -50.13 -26.44
C LEU A 297 -34.40 -49.87 -26.88
N ASP A 298 -34.29 -49.31 -28.08
CA ASP A 298 -33.11 -48.70 -28.65
C ASP A 298 -32.48 -47.72 -27.66
N GLU A 299 -31.17 -47.82 -27.45
CA GLU A 299 -30.40 -46.62 -27.14
C GLU A 299 -29.06 -46.61 -27.87
N VAL A 300 -29.01 -45.62 -28.76
CA VAL A 300 -27.94 -45.22 -29.66
C VAL A 300 -26.74 -44.76 -28.82
N ILE A 301 -25.64 -45.51 -28.84
CA ILE A 301 -24.35 -45.00 -28.37
C ILE A 301 -23.60 -44.42 -29.56
N LEU A 302 -23.66 -43.09 -29.59
CA LEU A 302 -22.96 -42.19 -30.49
C LEU A 302 -21.44 -42.38 -30.38
N VAL A 303 -20.83 -42.76 -31.50
CA VAL A 303 -19.38 -42.72 -31.70
C VAL A 303 -18.95 -41.26 -31.88
N HIS A 304 -18.14 -40.74 -30.96
CA HIS A 304 -17.31 -39.57 -31.24
C HIS A 304 -15.84 -39.86 -30.93
N SER A 305 -15.10 -40.03 -32.02
CA SER A 305 -13.66 -39.95 -32.14
C SER A 305 -13.20 -38.48 -32.16
N LEU A 306 -12.37 -38.07 -31.21
CA LEU A 306 -11.42 -36.94 -31.26
C LEU A 306 -10.26 -37.38 -30.34
N GLY A 307 -9.03 -37.61 -30.77
CA GLY A 307 -8.18 -36.78 -31.62
C GLY A 307 -6.91 -36.48 -30.83
N HIS A 308 -6.07 -37.49 -30.56
CA HIS A 308 -4.77 -37.29 -29.90
C HIS A 308 -3.70 -36.92 -30.93
N GLU A 309 -3.48 -35.61 -31.07
CA GLU A 309 -2.41 -35.01 -31.86
C GLU A 309 -1.11 -34.90 -31.02
N LYS A 310 -0.10 -35.64 -31.48
CA LYS A 310 1.35 -35.41 -31.43
C LYS A 310 1.93 -34.48 -30.34
N ARG A 311 2.82 -35.04 -29.52
CA ARG A 311 4.08 -34.37 -29.13
C ARG A 311 5.27 -35.31 -29.36
N ARG A 312 6.13 -34.94 -30.31
CA ARG A 312 7.48 -35.49 -30.48
C ARG A 312 8.46 -34.62 -29.68
N HIS A 313 9.41 -35.30 -29.03
CA HIS A 313 10.83 -35.00 -28.78
C HIS A 313 11.25 -33.54 -28.54
N VAL A 314 12.11 -33.21 -27.56
CA VAL A 314 13.53 -33.62 -27.52
C VAL A 314 14.05 -33.47 -26.09
N ALA A 315 14.78 -34.49 -25.63
CA ALA A 315 15.69 -34.43 -24.49
C ALA A 315 17.02 -33.80 -24.92
N SER A 316 17.65 -32.99 -24.07
CA SER A 316 19.12 -32.82 -24.04
C SER A 316 19.54 -32.19 -22.72
N SER A 317 20.08 -33.05 -21.86
CA SER A 317 20.86 -32.73 -20.66
C SER A 317 22.30 -32.34 -21.03
N SER A 318 22.85 -31.32 -20.36
CA SER A 318 24.28 -31.21 -20.07
C SER A 318 24.40 -30.41 -18.77
N LEU A 319 24.53 -31.04 -17.60
CA LEU A 319 25.77 -31.58 -17.03
C LEU A 319 26.96 -30.61 -17.14
N ARG A 320 27.07 -29.68 -16.18
CA ARG A 320 28.37 -29.22 -15.67
C ARG A 320 28.29 -29.13 -14.14
N LYS A 321 28.96 -30.09 -13.51
CA LYS A 321 29.56 -29.94 -12.18
C LYS A 321 30.68 -28.93 -12.33
N ASP A 322 30.81 -28.00 -11.40
CA ASP A 322 32.12 -27.60 -10.92
C ASP A 322 32.05 -27.18 -9.46
N THR A 323 33.13 -27.53 -8.79
CA THR A 323 33.34 -27.71 -7.37
C THR A 323 33.83 -26.44 -6.69
N ARG A 324 33.31 -26.23 -5.47
CA ARG A 324 33.97 -25.74 -4.23
C ARG A 324 35.29 -24.96 -4.39
N HIS A 325 35.35 -23.80 -3.74
CA HIS A 325 36.37 -23.53 -2.71
C HIS A 325 35.83 -22.60 -1.61
N HIS A 326 36.34 -22.86 -0.41
CA HIS A 326 36.07 -22.25 0.89
C HIS A 326 36.59 -20.80 1.01
N ASP A 327 36.22 -20.22 2.17
CA ASP A 327 36.83 -19.10 2.89
C ASP A 327 35.96 -17.82 2.84
N ALA A 328 35.61 -17.14 3.93
CA ALA A 328 35.80 -17.37 5.35
C ALA A 328 34.81 -16.48 6.10
N GLU A 329 34.65 -16.79 7.38
CA GLU A 329 33.84 -16.16 8.40
C GLU A 329 33.90 -14.61 8.41
N LEU A 330 32.72 -13.98 8.48
CA LEU A 330 32.54 -12.80 9.31
C LEU A 330 31.10 -12.79 9.82
N TRP A 331 30.95 -13.21 11.07
CA TRP A 331 29.75 -13.01 11.86
C TRP A 331 29.65 -11.52 12.19
N VAL A 332 28.62 -10.86 11.68
CA VAL A 332 28.10 -9.61 12.24
C VAL A 332 26.66 -9.91 12.64
N GLU A 333 26.45 -9.97 13.95
CA GLU A 333 25.14 -9.96 14.58
C GLU A 333 24.48 -8.61 14.29
N ASP A 334 23.66 -8.55 13.26
CA ASP A 334 22.65 -7.49 13.15
C ASP A 334 21.36 -8.00 13.78
N ALA A 335 21.09 -7.44 14.95
CA ALA A 335 19.89 -7.64 15.73
C ALA A 335 18.64 -7.36 14.89
N ASP A 336 17.71 -8.32 14.92
CA ASP A 336 16.34 -8.19 14.45
C ASP A 336 15.60 -7.15 15.32
N PRO A 337 15.13 -6.01 14.77
CA PRO A 337 14.44 -5.00 15.56
C PRO A 337 12.92 -5.25 15.69
N TYR A 338 12.40 -6.43 15.30
CA TYR A 338 10.94 -6.64 15.19
C TYR A 338 10.39 -7.85 15.96
N VAL A 339 10.93 -8.14 17.14
CA VAL A 339 10.31 -9.10 18.07
C VAL A 339 10.07 -8.42 19.42
N GLY A 340 8.84 -7.96 19.63
CA GLY A 340 8.39 -7.44 20.93
C GLY A 340 7.33 -6.35 20.86
N ILE A 341 6.17 -6.62 20.22
CA ILE A 341 4.95 -5.84 20.48
C ILE A 341 3.80 -6.83 20.68
N ASP A 342 3.87 -7.57 21.78
CA ASP A 342 2.70 -8.09 22.45
C ASP A 342 2.82 -7.62 23.91
N ASP A 343 1.71 -7.07 24.43
CA ASP A 343 1.51 -6.59 25.80
C ASP A 343 2.12 -5.23 26.19
N VAL A 344 1.54 -4.13 25.68
CA VAL A 344 1.41 -2.90 26.48
C VAL A 344 -0.03 -2.41 26.44
N ASP A 345 -0.67 -2.57 27.59
CA ASP A 345 -1.98 -2.10 27.95
C ASP A 345 -2.23 -0.61 27.67
N GLN A 346 -3.38 -0.36 27.04
CA GLN A 346 -4.41 0.59 27.49
C GLN A 346 -4.00 1.80 28.36
N VAL A 347 -3.17 2.73 27.89
CA VAL A 347 -3.17 4.09 28.48
C VAL A 347 -2.86 5.13 27.40
N GLY A 348 -3.85 5.90 26.95
CA GLY A 348 -3.58 7.10 26.13
C GLY A 348 -4.75 7.68 25.33
N PHE A 349 -5.81 6.91 25.06
CA PHE A 349 -6.96 7.43 24.31
C PHE A 349 -7.85 8.47 25.02
N PRO A 350 -7.94 8.57 26.37
CA PRO A 350 -8.77 9.59 27.01
C PRO A 350 -8.21 11.02 26.92
N GLU A 351 -6.88 11.19 26.93
CA GLU A 351 -6.26 12.52 27.00
C GLU A 351 -6.24 13.25 25.66
N HIS A 352 -6.02 12.53 24.56
CA HIS A 352 -6.10 13.12 23.22
C HIS A 352 -7.51 13.59 22.88
N ARG A 353 -8.54 12.89 23.38
CA ARG A 353 -9.94 13.32 23.24
C ARG A 353 -10.23 14.57 24.07
N LYS A 354 -9.74 14.65 25.32
CA LYS A 354 -9.89 15.85 26.17
C LYS A 354 -9.21 17.08 25.57
N LYS A 355 -7.99 16.95 25.02
CA LYS A 355 -7.28 18.05 24.37
C LYS A 355 -7.98 18.56 23.11
N ARG A 356 -8.56 17.67 22.27
CA ARG A 356 -9.35 18.07 21.09
C ARG A 356 -10.65 18.77 21.46
N MET A 357 -11.34 18.31 22.50
CA MET A 357 -12.57 18.96 22.99
C MET A 357 -12.31 20.35 23.58
N SER A 358 -11.18 20.53 24.27
CA SER A 358 -10.76 21.84 24.79
C SER A 358 -10.45 22.85 23.68
N LEU A 359 -9.78 22.42 22.60
CA LEU A 359 -9.50 23.28 21.44
C LEU A 359 -10.76 23.69 20.68
N LEU A 360 -11.72 22.77 20.54
CA LEU A 360 -13.03 23.07 19.94
C LEU A 360 -13.86 24.03 20.80
N GLN A 361 -13.85 23.86 22.13
CA GLN A 361 -14.50 24.79 23.05
C GLN A 361 -13.88 26.20 22.99
N LEU A 362 -12.55 26.29 22.86
CA LEU A 362 -11.85 27.57 22.75
C LEU A 362 -12.11 28.27 21.40
N HIS A 363 -12.22 27.50 20.30
CA HIS A 363 -12.62 28.03 18.99
C HIS A 363 -14.09 28.49 18.96
N LEU A 364 -15.00 27.73 19.56
CA LEU A 364 -16.42 28.09 19.66
C LEU A 364 -16.68 29.31 20.56
N ALA A 365 -15.82 29.54 21.57
CA ALA A 365 -15.87 30.73 22.41
C ALA A 365 -15.43 32.01 21.67
N ASN A 366 -14.53 31.88 20.69
CA ASN A 366 -14.02 33.01 19.90
C ASN A 366 -14.88 33.32 18.67
N ASP A 367 -15.61 32.34 18.12
CA ASP A 367 -16.55 32.55 17.01
C ASP A 367 -17.78 31.63 17.11
N PRO A 368 -18.90 32.12 17.69
CA PRO A 368 -20.11 31.32 17.87
C PRO A 368 -20.85 31.02 16.55
N SER A 369 -20.47 31.65 15.42
CA SER A 369 -21.09 31.39 14.12
C SER A 369 -20.75 30.00 13.56
N LEU A 370 -19.59 29.44 13.97
CA LEU A 370 -19.12 28.11 13.58
C LEU A 370 -19.94 26.96 14.16
N ALA A 371 -20.73 27.21 15.21
CA ALA A 371 -21.60 26.19 15.82
C ALA A 371 -22.67 25.65 14.86
N ARG A 372 -23.03 26.41 13.81
CA ARG A 372 -24.05 26.01 12.82
C ARG A 372 -23.57 24.95 11.82
N HIS A 373 -22.27 24.68 11.76
CA HIS A 373 -21.67 23.74 10.82
C HIS A 373 -21.18 22.43 11.45
N ILE A 374 -21.37 22.25 12.76
CA ILE A 374 -20.99 21.02 13.46
C ILE A 374 -22.12 19.99 13.32
N PRO A 375 -21.87 18.79 12.76
CA PRO A 375 -22.87 17.73 12.63
C PRO A 375 -23.40 17.28 14.00
N ALA A 376 -24.71 17.03 14.11
CA ALA A 376 -25.39 16.75 15.39
C ALA A 376 -24.83 15.56 16.19
N HIS A 377 -24.10 14.64 15.55
CA HIS A 377 -23.46 13.50 16.21
C HIS A 377 -22.14 13.85 16.93
N TYR A 378 -21.68 15.09 16.85
CA TYR A 378 -20.51 15.62 17.57
C TYR A 378 -20.87 16.51 18.77
N LEU A 379 -22.17 16.77 19.01
CA LEU A 379 -22.64 17.47 20.21
C LEU A 379 -22.95 16.44 21.31
N PRO A 380 -22.58 16.71 22.57
CA PRO A 380 -22.80 15.79 23.70
C PRO A 380 -24.27 15.57 24.06
#